data_AF-A0A7J9EW04-F1
#
_entry.id   AF-A0A7J9EW04-F1
#
_cell.length_a   1.000
_cell.length_b   1.000
_cell.length_c   1.000
_cell.angle_alpha   90.00
_cell.angle_beta   90.00
_cell.angle_gamma   90.00
#
_symmetry.space_group_name_H-M   'P 1'
#
loop_
_entity.id
_entity.type
_entity.pdbx_description
1 polymer ?
#
loop_
_entity_poly.entity_id
_entity_poly.type
_entity_poly.pdbx_seq_one_letter_code
_entity_poly.pdbx_strand_id
1 'polypeptide(L)'
;MRIQQHELGLFAIYDGHLGDTIPSYLQKHLFANILKEEEFWVDPSRAISKAYEKTDQAILSQSSDLGRGGSTAVTAILINGIKLWVAN
;
A
#
# COMPACT_ATOMS: atom_id res chain seq x y z
N MET A 1 -13.94 -0.38 -6.62
CA MET A 1 -13.21 -0.36 -7.92
C MET A 1 -13.33 -1.73 -8.57
N ARG A 2 -13.29 -1.87 -9.91
CA ARG A 2 -13.29 -3.20 -10.58
C ARG A 2 -11.95 -3.46 -11.29
N ILE A 3 -11.31 -4.62 -11.04
CA ILE A 3 -10.10 -5.09 -11.73
C ILE A 3 -10.26 -6.57 -12.07
N GLN A 4 -9.93 -7.00 -13.28
CA GLN A 4 -9.95 -8.42 -13.70
C GLN A 4 -11.24 -9.14 -13.26
N GLN A 5 -12.41 -8.50 -13.48
CA GLN A 5 -13.74 -8.99 -13.07
C GLN A 5 -14.02 -9.06 -11.55
N HIS A 6 -13.09 -8.65 -10.70
CA HIS A 6 -13.25 -8.57 -9.26
C HIS A 6 -13.63 -7.16 -8.82
N GLU A 7 -14.54 -7.04 -7.87
CA GLU A 7 -14.79 -5.81 -7.14
C GLU A 7 -13.82 -5.70 -5.95
N LEU A 8 -13.22 -4.53 -5.78
CA LEU A 8 -12.27 -4.22 -4.72
C LEU A 8 -12.74 -3.01 -3.91
N GLY A 9 -12.81 -3.19 -2.60
CA GLY A 9 -12.82 -2.10 -1.61
C GLY A 9 -11.40 -1.92 -1.05
N LEU A 10 -10.91 -0.68 -1.07
CA LEU A 10 -9.55 -0.32 -0.62
C LEU A 10 -9.67 0.73 0.48
N PHE A 11 -9.12 0.44 1.65
CA PHE A 11 -9.20 1.33 2.82
C PHE A 11 -7.83 1.40 3.48
N ALA A 12 -7.39 2.59 3.87
CA ALA A 12 -6.13 2.73 4.57
C ALA A 12 -6.16 3.87 5.58
N ILE A 13 -5.34 3.72 6.62
CA ILE A 13 -5.00 4.77 7.57
C ILE A 13 -3.49 4.94 7.52
N TYR A 14 -3.06 6.19 7.33
CA TYR A 14 -1.66 6.59 7.33
C TYR A 14 -1.46 7.62 8.44
N ASP A 15 -0.78 7.25 9.53
CA ASP A 15 -0.47 8.16 10.63
C ASP A 15 0.99 8.61 10.51
N GLY A 16 1.16 9.81 9.94
CA GLY A 16 2.46 10.39 9.63
C GLY A 16 3.12 11.07 10.82
N HIS A 17 4.45 11.06 10.85
CA HIS A 17 5.24 11.82 11.80
C HIS A 17 6.37 12.58 11.09
N LEU A 18 6.67 13.78 11.62
CA LEU A 18 7.66 14.72 11.08
C LEU A 18 7.35 15.25 9.67
N GLY A 19 6.07 15.30 9.29
CA GLY A 19 5.59 15.84 8.02
C GLY A 19 4.49 14.99 7.40
N ASP A 20 3.88 15.50 6.34
CA ASP A 20 2.83 14.82 5.58
C ASP A 20 3.34 14.20 4.27
N THR A 21 4.61 14.38 3.93
CA THR A 21 5.19 13.89 2.67
C THR A 21 5.11 12.36 2.56
N ILE A 22 5.55 11.63 3.59
CA ILE A 22 5.54 10.17 3.61
C ILE A 22 4.11 9.58 3.64
N PRO A 23 3.19 9.98 4.54
CA PRO A 23 1.81 9.47 4.47
C PRO A 23 1.12 9.83 3.14
N SER A 24 1.39 11.00 2.55
CA SER A 24 0.87 11.37 1.22
C SER A 24 1.46 10.50 0.10
N TYR A 25 2.75 10.14 0.21
CA TYR A 25 3.38 9.21 -0.73
C TYR A 25 2.72 7.82 -0.63
N LEU A 26 2.54 7.30 0.57
CA LEU A 26 1.88 6.01 0.79
C LEU A 26 0.44 6.02 0.26
N GLN A 27 -0.34 7.06 0.55
CA GLN A 27 -1.70 7.22 0.02
C GLN A 27 -1.76 7.14 -1.51
N LYS A 28 -0.78 7.74 -2.20
CA LYS A 28 -0.72 7.77 -3.66
C LYS A 28 -0.21 6.49 -4.29
N HIS A 29 0.72 5.79 -3.63
CA HIS A 29 1.51 4.73 -4.27
C HIS A 29 1.24 3.33 -3.72
N LEU A 30 0.93 3.16 -2.43
CA LEU A 30 0.96 1.85 -1.79
C LEU A 30 -0.05 0.87 -2.40
N PHE A 31 -1.32 1.26 -2.57
CA PHE A 31 -2.30 0.38 -3.23
C PHE A 31 -1.96 0.09 -4.68
N ALA A 32 -1.47 1.09 -5.41
CA ALA A 32 -1.06 0.89 -6.80
C ALA A 32 0.09 -0.13 -6.89
N ASN A 33 1.02 -0.10 -5.95
CA ASN A 33 2.13 -1.06 -5.89
C ASN A 33 1.62 -2.47 -5.52
N ILE A 34 0.74 -2.59 -4.50
CA ILE A 34 0.12 -3.88 -4.12
C ILE A 34 -0.58 -4.53 -5.31
N LEU A 35 -1.42 -3.77 -6.01
CA LEU A 35 -2.23 -4.29 -7.12
C LEU A 35 -1.42 -4.59 -8.39
N LYS A 36 -0.18 -4.07 -8.48
CA LYS A 36 0.75 -4.35 -9.58
C LYS A 36 1.64 -5.57 -9.33
N GLU A 37 1.71 -6.10 -8.10
CA GLU A 37 2.44 -7.33 -7.87
C GLU A 37 1.77 -8.50 -8.61
N GLU A 38 2.55 -9.23 -9.41
CA GLU A 38 2.06 -10.35 -10.23
C GLU A 38 1.34 -11.42 -9.39
N GLU A 39 1.82 -11.61 -8.16
CA GLU A 39 1.30 -12.60 -7.22
C GLU A 39 0.00 -12.15 -6.53
N PHE A 40 -0.49 -10.91 -6.72
CA PHE A 40 -1.63 -10.38 -5.97
C PHE A 40 -2.89 -11.26 -6.02
N TRP A 41 -3.17 -11.89 -7.15
CA TRP A 41 -4.37 -12.74 -7.31
C TRP A 41 -4.15 -14.19 -6.87
N VAL A 42 -2.90 -14.61 -6.65
CA VAL A 42 -2.54 -15.99 -6.28
C VAL A 42 -2.19 -16.08 -4.79
N ASP A 43 -1.38 -15.15 -4.31
CA ASP A 43 -0.96 -14.99 -2.92
C ASP A 43 -1.01 -13.50 -2.52
N PRO A 44 -2.21 -12.98 -2.18
CA PRO A 44 -2.37 -11.60 -1.74
C PRO A 44 -1.50 -11.23 -0.54
N SER A 45 -1.26 -12.18 0.38
CA SER A 45 -0.46 -11.93 1.59
C SER A 45 0.98 -11.60 1.22
N ARG A 46 1.60 -12.42 0.36
CA ARG A 46 2.96 -12.20 -0.12
C ARG A 46 3.05 -10.93 -0.96
N ALA A 47 2.08 -10.70 -1.85
CA ALA A 47 2.02 -9.50 -2.67
C ALA A 47 1.95 -8.22 -1.83
N ILE A 48 1.13 -8.20 -0.79
CA ILE A 48 1.02 -7.05 0.13
C ILE A 48 2.36 -6.81 0.83
N SER A 49 2.97 -7.83 1.44
CA SER A 49 4.26 -7.69 2.13
C SER A 49 5.34 -7.12 1.20
N LYS A 50 5.47 -7.69 0.00
CA LYS A 50 6.47 -7.28 -1.00
C LYS A 50 6.24 -5.86 -1.51
N ALA A 51 4.99 -5.44 -1.66
CA ALA A 51 4.67 -4.08 -2.07
C ALA A 51 4.97 -3.06 -0.97
N TYR A 52 4.75 -3.40 0.31
CA TYR A 52 5.17 -2.57 1.44
C TYR A 52 6.70 -2.38 1.42
N GLU A 53 7.47 -3.47 1.33
CA GLU A 53 8.94 -3.43 1.26
C GLU A 53 9.44 -2.60 0.07
N LYS A 54 8.91 -2.82 -1.14
CA LYS A 54 9.30 -2.04 -2.33
C LYS A 54 8.95 -0.56 -2.21
N THR A 55 7.80 -0.24 -1.60
CA THR A 55 7.39 1.15 -1.39
C THR A 55 8.31 1.84 -0.39
N ASP A 56 8.70 1.15 0.68
CA ASP A 56 9.67 1.66 1.65
C ASP A 56 11.05 1.91 1.01
N GLN A 57 11.55 0.97 0.21
CA GLN A 57 12.79 1.16 -0.55
C GLN A 57 12.71 2.34 -1.54
N ALA A 58 11.57 2.53 -2.19
CA ALA A 58 11.33 3.67 -3.06
C ALA A 58 11.36 5.01 -2.29
N ILE A 59 10.80 5.04 -1.07
CA ILE A 59 10.88 6.21 -0.18
C ILE A 59 12.33 6.50 0.22
N LEU A 60 13.07 5.47 0.67
CA LEU A 60 14.46 5.62 1.13
C LEU A 60 15.38 6.11 0.00
N SER A 61 15.21 5.58 -1.22
CA SER A 61 15.98 6.00 -2.40
C SER A 61 15.68 7.43 -2.87
N GLN A 62 14.53 8.00 -2.49
CA GLN A 62 14.14 9.39 -2.79
C GLN A 62 14.22 10.30 -1.54
N SER A 63 14.96 9.88 -0.51
CA SER A 63 15.01 10.59 0.78
C SER A 63 15.51 12.04 0.70
N SER A 64 16.29 12.40 -0.33
CA SER A 64 16.67 13.79 -0.60
C SER A 64 15.46 14.67 -0.96
N ASP A 65 14.48 14.10 -1.67
CA ASP A 65 13.35 14.82 -2.24
C ASP A 65 12.11 14.75 -1.34
N LEU A 66 11.91 13.60 -0.68
CA LEU A 66 10.80 13.38 0.25
C LEU A 66 11.05 13.97 1.64
N GLY A 67 12.30 14.30 1.95
CA GLY A 67 12.71 14.83 3.24
C GLY A 67 12.68 13.78 4.36
N ARG A 68 12.79 14.25 5.60
CA ARG A 68 12.77 13.38 6.79
C ARG A 68 11.35 13.17 7.26
N GLY A 69 11.05 11.95 7.71
CA GLY A 69 9.80 11.60 8.37
C GLY A 69 9.44 10.14 8.14
N GLY A 70 8.21 9.80 8.50
CA GLY A 70 7.71 8.45 8.36
C GLY A 70 6.21 8.40 8.55
N SER A 71 5.64 7.21 8.44
CA SER A 71 4.21 6.97 8.67
C SER A 71 4.01 5.53 9.10
N THR A 72 3.03 5.29 9.98
CA THR A 72 2.42 3.96 10.05
C THR A 72 1.49 3.76 8.85
N ALA A 73 1.17 2.52 8.50
CA ALA A 73 0.25 2.23 7.41
C ALA A 73 -0.55 0.96 7.69
N VAL A 74 -1.83 1.11 8.00
CA VAL A 74 -2.78 -0.01 8.03
C VAL A 74 -3.56 0.01 6.73
N THR A 75 -3.54 -1.09 5.98
CA THR A 75 -4.33 -1.26 4.76
C THR A 75 -5.30 -2.41 4.88
N ALA A 76 -6.48 -2.24 4.28
CA ALA A 76 -7.51 -3.26 4.17
C ALA A 76 -8.00 -3.37 2.72
N ILE A 77 -8.00 -4.59 2.18
CA ILE A 77 -8.43 -4.90 0.81
C ILE A 77 -9.56 -5.92 0.88
N LEU A 78 -10.76 -5.51 0.46
CA LEU A 78 -11.95 -6.35 0.40
C LEU A 78 -12.21 -6.78 -1.05
N ILE A 79 -12.15 -8.09 -1.31
CA ILE A 79 -12.37 -8.68 -2.65
C ILE A 79 -13.79 -9.25 -2.72
N ASN A 80 -14.56 -8.79 -3.71
CA ASN A 80 -15.94 -9.19 -4.02
C ASN A 80 -16.91 -9.08 -2.83
N GLY A 81 -16.60 -8.22 -1.84
CA GLY A 81 -17.40 -8.11 -0.61
C GLY A 81 -17.31 -9.33 0.32
N ILE A 82 -16.41 -10.29 0.04
CA ILE A 82 -16.38 -11.60 0.72
C ILE A 82 -15.08 -11.78 1.51
N LYS A 83 -13.93 -11.48 0.90
CA LYS A 83 -12.62 -11.78 1.49
C LYS A 83 -11.87 -10.50 1.82
N LEU A 84 -11.55 -10.30 3.09
CA LEU A 84 -10.82 -9.16 3.60
C LEU A 84 -9.38 -9.53 3.93
N TRP A 85 -8.43 -8.76 3.42
CA TRP A 85 -7.02 -8.81 3.80
C TRP A 85 -6.65 -7.55 4.55
N VAL A 86 -5.94 -7.69 5.66
CA VAL A 86 -5.45 -6.57 6.48
C VAL A 86 -3.94 -6.72 6.66
N ALA A 87 -3.22 -5.61 6.48
CA ALA A 87 -1.79 -5.50 6.77
C ALA A 87 -1.52 -4.25 7.60
N ASN A 88 -0.63 -4.39 8.59
CA ASN A 88 -0.36 -3.41 9.63
C ASN A 88 1.14 -3.37 9.96
#